data_AF-A0A0B0D9P1-F1
#
_entry.id   AF-A0A0B0D9P1-F1
#
_cell.length_a   1.000
_cell.length_b   1.000
_cell.length_c   1.000
_cell.angle_alpha   90.00
_cell.angle_beta   90.00
_cell.angle_gamma   90.00
#
_symmetry.space_group_name_H-M   'P 1'
#
loop_
_entity.id
_entity.type
_entity.pdbx_description
1 polymer ?
#
loop_
_entity_poly.entity_id
_entity_poly.type
_entity_poly.pdbx_seq_one_letter_code
_entity_poly.pdbx_strand_id
1 'polypeptide(L)' 'MSYELIGISVLWIFLYGYLIVASIDFGAGFFAFYAKATKKDHIINQLISRYLSPVWEVTNVFFVFF' A
#
# COMPACT_ATOMS: atom_id res chain seq x y z
N MET A 1 -7.49 21.13 -23.69
CA MET A 1 -7.28 19.67 -23.50
C MET A 1 -8.62 18.98 -23.63
N SER A 2 -8.70 17.82 -24.31
CA SER A 2 -9.95 17.04 -24.26
C SER A 2 -10.16 16.52 -22.83
N TYR A 3 -11.42 16.37 -22.43
CA TYR A 3 -11.76 15.85 -21.10
C TYR A 3 -11.21 14.44 -20.87
N GLU A 4 -11.06 13.65 -21.94
CA GLU A 4 -10.44 12.32 -21.90
C GLU A 4 -8.97 12.40 -21.45
N LEU A 5 -8.22 13.39 -21.95
CA LEU A 5 -6.82 13.58 -21.58
C LEU A 5 -6.66 14.01 -20.12
N ILE A 6 -7.61 14.82 -19.62
CA ILE A 6 -7.66 15.21 -18.20
C ILE A 6 -8.00 13.97 -17.35
N GLY A 7 -8.99 13.19 -17.77
CA GLY A 7 -9.42 11.97 -17.08
C GLY A 7 -8.27 10.97 -16.93
N ILE A 8 -7.59 10.62 -18.02
CA ILE A 8 -6.45 9.67 -17.94
C ILE A 8 -5.28 10.23 -17.11
N SER A 9 -5.05 11.55 -17.15
CA SER A 9 -3.99 12.17 -16.34
C SER A 9 -4.30 12.09 -14.84
N VAL A 10 -5.54 12.33 -14.45
CA VAL A 10 -5.99 12.19 -13.04
C VAL A 10 -5.92 10.74 -12.59
N LEU A 11 -6.43 9.81 -13.40
CA LEU A 11 -6.33 8.38 -13.14
C LEU A 11 -4.87 7.94 -12.95
N TRP A 12 -3.94 8.49 -13.75
CA TRP A 12 -2.53 8.15 -13.61
C TRP A 12 -1.95 8.62 -12.25
N ILE A 13 -2.36 9.79 -11.77
CA ILE A 13 -1.96 10.28 -10.45
C ILE A 13 -2.52 9.38 -9.34
N PHE A 14 -3.78 8.94 -9.47
CA PHE A 14 -4.39 8.00 -8.52
C PHE A 14 -3.65 6.66 -8.48
N LEU A 15 -3.34 6.09 -9.64
CA LEU A 15 -2.59 4.84 -9.72
C LEU A 15 -1.14 4.98 -9.23
N TYR A 16 -0.48 6.12 -9.49
CA TYR A 16 0.85 6.38 -8.92
C TYR A 16 0.81 6.53 -7.39
N GLY A 17 -0.19 7.23 -6.86
CA GLY A 17 -0.46 7.31 -5.42
C GLY A 17 -0.69 5.94 -4.81
N TYR A 18 -1.50 5.10 -5.45
CA TYR A 18 -1.69 3.70 -5.07
C TYR A 18 -0.37 2.94 -5.03
N LEU A 19 0.48 3.04 -6.06
CA LEU A 19 1.76 2.33 -6.10
C LEU A 19 2.67 2.69 -4.92
N ILE A 20 2.69 3.96 -4.49
CA ILE A 20 3.50 4.38 -3.33
C ILE A 20 3.00 3.68 -2.06
N VAL A 21 1.71 3.77 -1.76
CA VAL A 21 1.14 3.22 -0.52
C VAL A 21 1.17 1.69 -0.55
N ALA A 22 0.87 1.07 -1.70
CA ALA A 22 0.94 -0.37 -1.89
C ALA A 22 2.36 -0.92 -1.74
N SER A 23 3.38 -0.18 -2.19
CA SER A 23 4.78 -0.59 -2.00
C SER A 23 5.17 -0.63 -0.52
N ILE A 24 4.67 0.33 0.28
CA ILE A 24 4.89 0.35 1.73
C ILE A 24 4.16 -0.84 2.38
N ASP A 25 2.89 -1.06 2.00
CA ASP A 25 2.06 -2.09 2.57
C ASP A 25 2.59 -3.51 2.28
N PHE A 26 2.81 -3.82 1.00
CA PHE A 26 3.36 -5.11 0.57
C PHE A 26 4.79 -5.31 1.05
N GLY A 27 5.61 -4.25 1.09
CA GLY A 27 6.97 -4.32 1.62
C GLY A 27 6.99 -4.69 3.10
N ALA A 28 6.18 -4.01 3.92
CA ALA A 28 6.06 -4.33 5.33
C ALA A 28 5.46 -5.73 5.55
N GLY A 29 4.45 -6.13 4.76
CA GLY A 29 3.91 -7.50 4.78
C GLY A 29 4.96 -8.56 4.47
N PHE A 30 5.84 -8.32 3.48
CA PHE A 30 6.93 -9.22 3.14
C PHE A 30 8.00 -9.30 4.25
N PHE A 31 8.38 -8.16 4.82
CA PHE A 31 9.32 -8.14 5.94
C PHE A 31 8.74 -8.81 7.20
N ALA A 32 7.44 -8.69 7.46
CA ALA A 32 6.75 -9.41 8.51
C ALA A 32 6.82 -10.93 8.30
N PHE A 33 6.54 -11.37 7.06
CA PHE A 33 6.64 -12.76 6.68
C PHE A 33 8.07 -13.30 6.87
N TYR A 34 9.09 -12.56 6.42
CA TYR A 34 10.49 -12.93 6.60
C TYR A 34 10.92 -12.97 8.08
N ALA A 35 10.47 -11.99 8.88
CA ALA A 35 10.72 -11.97 10.32
C ALA A 35 10.11 -13.20 11.01
N LYS A 36 8.89 -13.59 10.61
CA LYS A 36 8.22 -14.81 11.08
C LYS A 36 8.96 -16.08 10.69
N ALA A 37 9.48 -16.14 9.46
CA ALA A 37 10.27 -17.27 8.99
C ALA A 37 11.61 -17.40 9.75
N THR A 38 12.19 -16.28 10.18
CA THR A 38 13.46 -16.23 10.92
C THR A 38 13.31 -16.23 12.45
N LYS A 39 12.09 -16.46 12.97
CA LYS A 39 11.76 -16.48 14.41
C LYS A 39 12.06 -15.16 15.16
N LYS A 40 12.04 -14.02 14.46
CA LYS A 40 12.25 -12.66 15.01
C LYS A 40 10.94 -11.87 15.20
N ASP A 41 9.83 -12.60 15.25
CA ASP A 41 8.46 -12.12 15.13
C ASP A 41 8.05 -11.18 16.26
N HIS A 42 8.61 -11.35 17.46
CA HIS A 42 8.21 -10.59 18.66
C HIS A 42 8.47 -9.07 18.51
N ILE A 43 9.50 -8.66 17.79
CA ILE A 43 9.93 -7.25 17.71
C ILE A 43 9.12 -6.51 16.65
N ILE A 44 8.79 -7.20 15.56
CA ILE A 44 8.30 -6.58 14.32
C ILE A 44 6.79 -6.73 14.17
N ASN A 45 6.19 -7.85 14.60
CA ASN A 45 4.75 -8.07 14.41
C ASN A 45 3.87 -7.05 15.13
N GLN A 46 4.27 -6.58 16.31
CA GLN A 46 3.43 -5.66 17.09
C GLN A 46 3.35 -4.27 16.43
N LEU A 47 4.44 -3.83 15.80
CA LEU A 47 4.50 -2.57 15.06
C LEU A 47 3.74 -2.69 13.74
N ILE A 48 3.99 -3.77 12.99
CA ILE A 48 3.35 -3.99 11.69
C ILE A 48 1.84 -4.14 11.84
N SER A 49 1.34 -5.00 12.73
CA SER A 49 -0.11 -5.21 12.88
C SER A 49 -0.87 -3.94 13.29
N ARG A 50 -0.23 -3.02 14.03
CA ARG A 50 -0.87 -1.78 14.51
C ARG A 50 -0.91 -0.67 13.46
N TYR A 51 0.12 -0.56 12.63
CA TYR A 51 0.26 0.55 11.67
C TYR A 51 0.03 0.15 10.22
N LEU A 52 0.07 -1.14 9.89
CA LEU A 52 -0.15 -1.63 8.52
C LEU A 52 -1.65 -1.74 8.18
N SER A 53 -2.48 -2.17 9.13
CA SER A 53 -3.93 -2.32 8.91
C SER A 53 -4.63 -1.04 8.40
N PRO A 54 -4.34 0.17 8.93
CA PRO A 54 -4.94 1.42 8.42
C PRO A 54 -4.43 1.80 7.03
N VAL A 55 -3.19 1.43 6.70
CA VAL A 55 -2.56 1.74 5.39
C VAL A 55 -3.23 0.90 4.30
N TRP A 56 -3.51 -0.37 4.59
CA TRP A 56 -4.19 -1.29 3.68
C TRP A 56 -5.58 -0.79 3.25
N GLU A 57 -6.37 -0.29 4.20
CA GLU A 57 -7.70 0.28 3.91
C GLU A 57 -7.62 1.49 2.98
N VAL A 58 -6.63 2.37 3.17
CA VAL A 58 -6.42 3.54 2.32
C VAL A 58 -5.97 3.13 0.91
N THR A 59 -5.06 2.16 0.77
CA THR A 59 -4.66 1.63 -0.56
C THR A 59 -5.84 1.14 -1.39
N ASN A 60 -6.76 0.42 -0.76
CA ASN A 60 -7.92 -0.15 -1.47
C ASN A 60 -8.85 0.95 -2.00
N VAL A 61 -8.96 2.09 -1.32
CA VAL A 61 -9.74 3.24 -1.83
C VAL A 61 -9.09 3.80 -3.09
N PHE A 62 -7.77 3.97 -3.12
CA PHE A 62 -7.07 4.44 -4.33
C PHE A 62 -7.17 3.45 -5.49
N PHE A 63 -7.13 2.15 -5.22
CA PHE A 63 -7.27 1.12 -6.25
C PHE A 63 -8.67 1.06 -6.85
N VAL A 64 -9.72 1.23 -6.04
CA VAL A 64 -11.11 1.21 -6.52
C VAL A 64 -11.52 2.52 -7.19
N PHE A 65 -10.88 3.64 -6.84
CA PHE A 65 -11.14 4.95 -7.46
C PHE A 65 -10.44 5.16 -8.81
N PHE A 66 -9.36 4.41 -9.08
CA PHE A 66 -8.74 4.33 -10.40
C PHE A 66 -9.56 3.43 -11.33
#